data_AF-A0A0C7QHR1-F1
#
_entry.id   AF-A0A0C7QHR1-F1
#
_cell.length_a   1.000
_cell.length_b   1.000
_cell.length_c   1.000
_cell.angle_alpha   90.00
_cell.angle_beta   90.00
_cell.angle_gamma   90.00
#
_symmetry.space_group_name_H-M   'P 1'
#
loop_
_entity.id
_entity.type
_entity.pdbx_description
1 polymer ?
#
loop_
_entity_poly.entity_id
_entity_poly.type
_entity_poly.pdbx_seq_one_letter_code
_entity_poly.pdbx_strand_id
1 'polypeptide(L)'
;MKNFFSPKGNFNIFIVIGFSIMFACINLPRNVAIPLVLLAILISWIPIIYQGLISYKESKKTSKIIRPILALLFIIFLIIFQII
;
A
#
# COMPACT_ATOMS: atom_id res chain seq x y z
N MET A 1 -17.43 10.60 2.10
CA MET A 1 -16.23 9.89 2.60
C MET A 1 -16.19 8.39 2.30
N LYS A 2 -17.30 7.63 2.33
CA LYS A 2 -17.28 6.17 2.07
C LYS A 2 -16.71 5.77 0.69
N ASN A 3 -16.83 6.63 -0.32
CA ASN A 3 -16.33 6.37 -1.67
C ASN A 3 -14.82 6.61 -1.86
N PHE A 4 -14.17 7.34 -0.95
CA PHE A 4 -12.76 7.72 -1.10
C PHE A 4 -11.80 6.54 -0.82
N PHE A 5 -12.27 5.58 -0.03
CA PHE A 5 -11.50 4.39 0.38
C PHE A 5 -12.11 3.08 -0.13
N SER A 6 -13.05 3.13 -1.08
CA SER A 6 -13.65 1.93 -1.67
C SER A 6 -12.90 1.52 -2.95
N PRO A 7 -12.26 0.33 -3.01
CA PRO A 7 -11.70 -0.28 -4.21
C PRO A 7 -12.79 -0.95 -5.07
N LYS A 8 -14.05 -1.00 -4.60
CA LYS A 8 -15.19 -1.37 -5.45
C LYS A 8 -15.55 -0.16 -6.31
N GLY A 9 -14.93 -0.08 -7.48
CA GLY A 9 -15.39 0.74 -8.62
C GLY A 9 -15.02 2.22 -8.62
N ASN A 10 -14.36 2.77 -7.59
CA ASN A 10 -13.97 4.18 -7.57
C ASN A 10 -12.45 4.33 -7.57
N PHE A 11 -11.98 5.15 -8.51
CA PHE A 11 -10.60 5.59 -8.68
C PHE A 11 -9.96 5.94 -7.33
N ASN A 12 -8.98 5.14 -6.92
CA ASN A 12 -8.38 5.27 -5.60
C ASN A 12 -7.17 6.20 -5.68
N ILE A 13 -7.37 7.45 -5.23
CA ILE A 13 -6.35 8.49 -5.36
C ILE A 13 -5.04 8.13 -4.67
N PHE A 14 -5.08 7.31 -3.60
CA PHE A 14 -3.88 6.84 -2.91
C PHE A 14 -3.03 5.90 -3.76
N ILE A 15 -3.68 5.03 -4.54
CA ILE A 15 -3.00 4.14 -5.48
C ILE A 15 -2.36 4.97 -6.60
N VAL A 16 -3.08 5.97 -7.11
CA VAL A 16 -2.61 6.86 -8.17
C VAL A 16 -1.42 7.69 -7.70
N ILE A 17 -1.48 8.27 -6.49
CA ILE A 17 -0.37 8.99 -5.87
C ILE A 17 0.85 8.06 -5.71
N GLY A 18 0.64 6.84 -5.22
CA GLY A 18 1.71 5.84 -5.10
C GLY A 18 2.40 5.56 -6.44
N PHE A 19 1.63 5.28 -7.49
CA PHE A 19 2.19 5.05 -8.83
C PHE A 19 2.91 6.28 -9.39
N SER A 20 2.36 7.48 -9.23
CA SER A 20 3.00 8.72 -9.69
C SER A 20 4.37 8.93 -9.02
N ILE A 21 4.48 8.66 -7.72
CA ILE A 21 5.77 8.74 -7.00
C ILE A 21 6.74 7.67 -7.51
N MET A 22 6.26 6.43 -7.73
CA MET A 22 7.11 5.36 -8.28
C MET A 22 7.66 5.72 -9.68
N PHE A 23 6.84 6.29 -10.55
CA PHE A 23 7.28 6.76 -11.87
C PHE A 23 8.29 7.91 -11.77
N ALA A 24 8.08 8.86 -10.85
CA ALA A 24 9.02 9.95 -10.62
C ALA A 24 10.40 9.45 -10.10
N CYS A 25 10.44 8.28 -9.45
CA CYS A 25 11.67 7.71 -8.91
C CYS A 25 12.56 7.01 -9.93
N ILE A 26 12.10 6.76 -11.16
CA ILE A 26 12.85 6.01 -12.18
C ILE A 26 14.21 6.67 -12.51
N ASN A 27 14.27 8.00 -12.48
CA ASN A 27 15.47 8.78 -12.82
C ASN A 27 16.27 9.25 -11.60
N LEU A 28 15.89 8.82 -10.38
CA LEU A 28 16.58 9.22 -9.16
C LEU A 28 17.70 8.22 -8.81
N PRO A 29 18.79 8.71 -8.18
CA PRO A 29 19.82 7.82 -7.67
C PRO A 29 19.22 6.86 -6.62
N ARG A 30 19.70 5.63 -6.62
CA ARG A 30 19.08 4.49 -5.92
C ARG A 30 18.87 4.74 -4.42
N ASN A 31 19.82 5.43 -3.78
CA ASN A 31 19.80 5.82 -2.38
C ASN A 31 18.63 6.74 -2.01
N VAL A 32 18.13 7.53 -2.97
CA VAL A 32 16.96 8.40 -2.80
C VAL A 32 15.69 7.70 -3.31
N ALA A 33 15.78 6.97 -4.43
CA ALA A 33 14.65 6.29 -5.03
C ALA A 33 14.05 5.21 -4.11
N ILE A 34 14.87 4.40 -3.44
CA ILE A 34 14.42 3.30 -2.56
C ILE A 34 13.47 3.78 -1.45
N PRO A 35 13.85 4.75 -0.59
CA PRO A 35 12.97 5.20 0.49
C PRO A 35 11.68 5.87 -0.04
N LEU A 36 11.75 6.57 -1.16
CA LEU A 36 10.59 7.18 -1.81
C LEU A 36 9.61 6.13 -2.38
N VAL A 37 10.14 5.07 -3.02
CA VAL A 37 9.32 3.94 -3.48
C VAL A 37 8.67 3.22 -2.30
N LEU A 38 9.38 3.08 -1.19
CA LEU A 38 8.85 2.49 0.04
C LEU A 38 7.68 3.32 0.60
N LEU A 39 7.84 4.65 0.63
CA LEU A 39 6.77 5.57 1.01
C LEU A 39 5.56 5.48 0.06
N ALA A 40 5.79 5.41 -1.25
CA ALA A 40 4.75 5.29 -2.26
C ALA A 40 3.93 4.00 -2.10
N ILE A 41 4.60 2.90 -1.78
CA ILE A 41 3.94 1.61 -1.49
C ILE A 41 3.09 1.75 -0.22
N LEU A 42 3.60 2.36 0.85
CA LEU A 42 2.81 2.55 2.08
C LEU A 42 1.55 3.39 1.81
N ILE A 43 1.66 4.47 1.04
CA ILE A 43 0.53 5.34 0.69
C ILE A 43 -0.53 4.56 -0.10
N SER A 44 -0.13 3.79 -1.11
CA SER A 44 -1.08 3.03 -1.95
C SER A 44 -1.84 1.94 -1.17
N TRP A 45 -1.30 1.46 -0.05
CA TRP A 45 -1.90 0.42 0.79
C TRP A 45 -2.88 0.93 1.86
N ILE A 46 -2.85 2.21 2.22
CA ILE A 46 -3.79 2.86 3.16
C ILE A 46 -5.27 2.43 2.93
N PRO A 47 -5.84 2.52 1.71
CA PRO A 47 -7.22 2.15 1.47
C PRO A 47 -7.50 0.65 1.68
N ILE A 48 -6.55 -0.22 1.35
CA ILE A 48 -6.67 -1.68 1.53
C ILE A 48 -6.72 -2.00 3.03
N ILE A 49 -5.84 -1.38 3.80
CA ILE A 49 -5.80 -1.54 5.26
C ILE A 49 -7.10 -1.01 5.89
N TYR A 50 -7.55 0.18 5.46
CA TYR A 50 -8.80 0.77 5.93
C TYR A 50 -10.02 -0.12 5.65
N GLN A 51 -10.09 -0.74 4.47
CA GLN A 51 -11.14 -1.71 4.16
C GLN A 51 -11.05 -2.99 4.98
N GLY A 52 -9.84 -3.49 5.22
CA GLY A 52 -9.61 -4.60 6.13
C GLY A 52 -10.17 -4.29 7.52
N LEU A 53 -9.87 -3.10 8.04
CA LEU A 53 -10.35 -2.60 9.34
C LEU A 53 -11.87 -2.52 9.40
N ILE A 54 -12.53 -1.96 8.39
CA ILE A 54 -14.00 -1.92 8.32
C ILE A 54 -14.57 -3.35 8.28
N SER A 55 -14.04 -4.20 7.41
CA SER A 55 -14.53 -5.58 7.24
C SER A 55 -14.36 -6.43 8.50
N TYR A 56 -13.32 -6.16 9.29
CA TYR A 56 -13.11 -6.77 10.59
C TYR A 56 -14.09 -6.25 11.63
N LYS A 57 -14.31 -4.93 11.67
CA LYS A 57 -15.31 -4.33 12.56
C LYS A 57 -16.70 -4.92 12.32
N GLU A 58 -17.07 -5.16 11.07
CA GLU A 58 -18.39 -5.70 10.70
C GLU A 58 -18.51 -7.21 10.88
N SER A 59 -17.47 -8.00 10.60
CA SER A 59 -17.57 -9.48 10.61
C SER A 59 -16.86 -10.17 11.77
N LYS A 60 -16.07 -9.45 12.58
CA LYS A 60 -15.14 -10.00 13.61
C LYS A 60 -14.18 -11.08 13.10
N LYS A 61 -14.06 -11.28 11.78
CA LYS A 61 -13.17 -12.28 11.17
C LYS A 61 -11.79 -11.68 10.93
N THR A 62 -10.83 -12.10 11.73
CA THR A 62 -9.41 -11.66 11.70
C THR A 62 -8.73 -11.96 10.36
N SER A 63 -9.18 -13.00 9.65
CA SER A 63 -8.62 -13.43 8.36
C SER A 63 -8.66 -12.35 7.27
N LYS A 64 -9.61 -11.40 7.35
CA LYS A 64 -9.74 -10.31 6.37
C LYS A 64 -8.72 -9.18 6.54
N ILE A 65 -8.17 -9.01 7.75
CA ILE A 65 -7.10 -8.02 8.05
C ILE A 65 -5.72 -8.63 7.92
N ILE A 66 -5.55 -9.88 8.33
CA ILE A 66 -4.24 -10.53 8.35
C ILE A 66 -3.69 -10.64 6.92
N ARG A 67 -4.54 -10.94 5.93
CA ARG A 67 -4.12 -11.09 4.54
C ARG A 67 -3.42 -9.84 3.96
N PRO A 68 -3.99 -8.63 4.05
CA PRO A 68 -3.29 -7.44 3.58
C PRO A 68 -2.04 -7.10 4.42
N ILE A 69 -2.05 -7.31 5.73
CA ILE A 69 -0.86 -7.06 6.56
C ILE A 69 0.29 -8.00 6.19
N LEU A 70 0.01 -9.28 5.99
CA LEU A 70 1.00 -10.29 5.61
C LEU A 70 1.63 -9.96 4.24
N ALA A 71 0.81 -9.48 3.30
CA ALA A 71 1.28 -9.06 1.99
C ALA A 71 2.13 -7.78 2.05
N LEU A 72 1.77 -6.81 2.90
CA LEU A 72 2.61 -5.62 3.14
C LEU A 72 3.97 -6.01 3.73
N LEU A 73 3.99 -6.90 4.75
CA LEU A 73 5.21 -7.41 5.37
C LEU A 73 6.09 -8.16 4.36
N PHE A 74 5.49 -8.96 3.47
CA PHE A 74 6.22 -9.67 2.42
C PHE A 74 6.87 -8.71 1.43
N ILE A 75 6.18 -7.63 1.04
CA ILE A 75 6.75 -6.61 0.14
C ILE A 75 7.92 -5.88 0.83
N ILE A 76 7.78 -5.51 2.11
CA ILE A 76 8.87 -4.89 2.87
C ILE A 76 10.06 -5.83 2.95
N PHE A 77 9.84 -7.12 3.22
CA PHE A 77 10.88 -8.14 3.24
C PHE A 77 11.61 -8.25 1.90
N LEU A 78 10.90 -8.28 0.77
CA LEU A 78 11.51 -8.31 -0.57
C LEU A 78 12.37 -7.07 -0.86
N ILE A 79 11.92 -5.89 -0.42
CA ILE A 79 12.69 -4.65 -0.60
C ILE A 79 13.96 -4.68 0.24
N ILE A 80 13.89 -5.12 1.50
CA ILE A 80 15.08 -5.28 2.35
C ILE A 80 16.06 -6.27 1.72
N PHE A 81 15.58 -7.39 1.19
CA PHE A 81 16.41 -8.40 0.53
C PHE A 81 17.07 -7.88 -0.76
N GLN A 82 16.49 -6.89 -1.45
CA GLN A 82 17.13 -6.23 -2.59
C GLN A 82 18.20 -5.21 -2.19
N ILE A 83 18.23 -4.78 -0.93
CA ILE A 83 19.18 -3.79 -0.40
C ILE A 83 20.44 -4.47 0.16
N ILE A 84 20.33 -5.69 0.70
CA ILE A 84 21.43 -6.53 1.22
C ILE A 84 22.15 -7.22 0.05
#